data_AF-A0A1J5E2R8-F1
#
_entry.id   AF-A0A1J5E2R8-F1
#
_cell.length_a   1.000
_cell.length_b   1.000
_cell.length_c   1.000
_cell.angle_alpha   90.00
_cell.angle_beta   90.00
_cell.angle_gamma   90.00
#
_symmetry.space_group_name_H-M   'P 1'
#
loop_
_entity.id
_entity.type
_entity.pdbx_description
1 polymer ?
#
loop_
_entity_poly.entity_id
_entity_poly.type
_entity_poly.pdbx_seq_one_letter_code
_entity_poly.pdbx_strand_id
1 'polypeptide(L)' 'MFIREVCHKNKKNNTIYSTYKLVESVRTKQGPRQKAILNLGVDFNLPKDQWKLLALRIEELLEGRESLFTPVI' A
#
# COMPACT_ATOMS: atom_id res chain seq x y z
N MET A 1 1.85 -7.74 -3.10
CA MET A 1 1.23 -6.38 -3.05
C MET A 1 2.27 -5.28 -2.72
N PHE A 2 1.96 -3.98 -2.83
CA PHE A 2 2.81 -2.87 -2.35
C PHE A 2 2.02 -1.63 -1.91
N ILE A 3 2.62 -0.74 -1.12
CA ILE A 3 2.02 0.54 -0.73
C ILE A 3 2.44 1.65 -1.69
N ARG A 4 1.46 2.39 -2.21
CA ARG A 4 1.66 3.52 -3.12
C ARG A 4 1.25 4.82 -2.45
N GLU A 5 2.15 5.81 -2.50
CA GLU A 5 1.85 7.19 -2.16
C GLU A 5 1.20 7.91 -3.36
N VAL A 6 0.19 8.72 -3.09
CA VAL A 6 -0.45 9.59 -4.08
C VAL A 6 -0.44 11.01 -3.54
N CYS A 7 0.36 11.86 -4.15
CA CYS A 7 0.44 13.28 -3.82
C CYS A 7 -0.75 14.03 -4.41
N HIS A 8 -1.36 14.89 -3.61
CA HIS A 8 -2.48 15.73 -3.98
C HIS A 8 -2.13 17.19 -3.73
N LYS A 9 -2.69 18.07 -4.56
CA LYS A 9 -2.65 19.52 -4.35
C LYS A 9 -4.08 20.03 -4.21
N ASN A 10 -4.44 20.51 -3.03
CA ASN A 10 -5.72 21.16 -2.83
C ASN A 10 -5.67 22.56 -3.45
N LYS A 11 -6.46 22.77 -4.50
CA LYS A 11 -6.50 24.04 -5.25
C LYS A 11 -7.06 25.21 -4.44
N LYS A 12 -7.91 24.96 -3.42
CA LYS A 12 -8.60 26.01 -2.67
C LYS A 12 -7.70 26.69 -1.65
N ASN A 13 -6.83 25.93 -0.98
CA ASN A 13 -5.95 26.44 0.08
C ASN A 13 -4.46 26.23 -0.25
N ASN A 14 -4.14 25.78 -1.47
CA ASN A 14 -2.78 25.52 -1.96
C ASN A 14 -1.98 24.51 -1.11
N THR A 15 -2.65 23.66 -0.32
CA THR A 15 -1.99 22.65 0.52
C THR A 15 -1.60 21.42 -0.30
N ILE A 16 -0.44 20.84 0.01
CA ILE A 16 0.02 19.57 -0.55
C ILE A 16 -0.15 18.52 0.54
N TYR A 17 -0.79 17.41 0.21
CA TYR A 17 -0.97 16.29 1.11
C TYR A 17 -0.85 14.97 0.35
N SER A 18 -0.47 13.91 1.06
CA SER A 18 -0.38 12.57 0.48
C SER A 18 -1.50 11.69 1.02
N THR A 19 -1.94 10.76 0.17
CA THR A 19 -2.78 9.63 0.60
C THR A 19 -2.10 8.35 0.22
N TYR A 20 -2.34 7.28 0.97
CA TYR A 20 -1.66 6.01 0.77
C TYR A 20 -2.66 4.92 0.42
N LYS A 21 -2.24 3.96 -0.41
CA LYS A 21 -3.08 2.84 -0.84
C LYS A 21 -2.26 1.55 -0.90
N LEU A 22 -2.83 0.46 -0.42
CA LEU A 22 -2.35 -0.88 -0.74
C LEU A 22 -2.83 -1.24 -2.15
N VAL A 23 -1.90 -1.62 -3.01
CA VAL A 23 -2.16 -1.97 -4.40
C VAL A 23 -1.58 -3.34 -4.74
N GLU A 24 -2.29 -4.04 -5.63
CA GLU A 24 -1.87 -5.30 -6.22
C GLU A 24 -1.52 -5.07 -7.70
N SER A 25 -0.45 -5.72 -8.17
CA SER A 25 -0.10 -5.73 -9.59
C SER A 25 -0.73 -6.94 -10.26
N VAL A 26 -1.73 -6.71 -11.11
CA VAL A 26 -2.44 -7.76 -11.85
C VAL A 26 -2.01 -7.77 -13.32
N ARG A 27 -1.72 -8.94 -13.90
CA ARG A 27 -1.45 -9.05 -15.34
C ARG A 27 -2.76 -9.09 -16.13
N THR A 28 -2.88 -8.25 -17.15
CA THR A 28 -3.99 -8.29 -18.11
C THR A 28 -3.48 -8.55 -19.52
N LYS A 29 -4.40 -8.78 -20.46
CA LYS A 29 -4.05 -8.93 -21.89
C LYS A 29 -3.31 -7.72 -22.46
N GLN A 30 -3.53 -6.52 -21.91
CA GLN A 30 -2.84 -5.28 -22.31
C GLN A 30 -1.63 -4.95 -21.42
N GLY A 31 -1.10 -5.93 -20.69
CA GLY A 31 0.06 -5.80 -19.82
C GLY A 31 -0.29 -5.64 -18.33
N PRO A 32 0.72 -5.37 -17.47
CA PRO A 32 0.51 -5.17 -16.05
C PRO A 32 -0.42 -3.98 -15.77
N ARG A 33 -1.28 -4.12 -14.76
CA ARG A 33 -2.16 -3.08 -14.24
C ARG A 33 -2.11 -3.09 -12.71
N GLN A 34 -2.45 -1.97 -12.09
CA GLN A 34 -2.53 -1.85 -10.64
C GLN A 34 -4.00 -1.81 -10.20
N LYS A 35 -4.37 -2.71 -9.28
CA LYS A 35 -5.67 -2.73 -8.62
C LYS A 35 -5.52 -2.20 -7.20
N ALA A 36 -6.34 -1.22 -6.81
CA ALA A 36 -6.38 -0.76 -5.44
C ALA A 36 -7.11 -1.79 -4.57
N ILE A 37 -6.46 -2.25 -3.50
CA ILE A 37 -7.02 -3.23 -2.55
C ILE A 37 -7.62 -2.52 -1.35
N LEU A 38 -6.87 -1.56 -0.79
CA LEU A 38 -7.27 -0.81 0.40
C LEU A 38 -6.78 0.63 0.30
N ASN A 39 -7.64 1.59 0.68
CA ASN A 39 -7.21 2.96 0.92
C ASN A 39 -6.74 3.05 2.38
N LEU A 40 -5.50 3.49 2.60
CA LEU A 40 -4.90 3.65 3.92
C LEU A 40 -5.14 5.07 4.48
N GLY A 41 -5.63 5.98 3.65
CA GLY A 41 -5.99 7.34 4.06
C GLY A 41 -4.82 8.31 4.10
N VAL A 42 -5.06 9.49 4.67
CA VAL A 42 -4.08 10.57 4.86
C VAL A 42 -3.25 10.37 6.14
N ASP A 43 -3.83 9.71 7.15
CA ASP A 43 -3.21 9.52 8.47
C ASP A 43 -2.27 8.29 8.54
N PHE A 44 -2.06 7.60 7.43
CA PHE A 44 -1.11 6.49 7.37
C PHE A 44 0.32 7.01 7.57
N ASN A 45 0.94 6.58 8.66
CA ASN A 45 2.18 7.18 9.18
C ASN A 45 3.32 6.16 9.39
N LEU A 46 3.21 4.95 8.82
CA LEU A 46 4.25 3.93 8.96
C LEU A 46 5.53 4.35 8.21
N PRO A 47 6.73 4.14 8.77
CA PRO A 47 8.00 4.37 8.06
C PRO A 47 8.09 3.62 6.72
N LYS A 48 8.66 4.27 5.70
CA LYS A 48 8.65 3.78 4.30
C LYS A 48 9.41 2.47 4.10
N ASP A 49 10.47 2.27 4.87
CA ASP A 49 11.24 1.02 4.97
C ASP A 49 10.39 -0.16 5.45
N GLN A 50 9.36 0.10 6.27
CA GLN A 50 8.44 -0.94 6.77
C GLN A 50 7.27 -1.24 5.82
N TRP A 51 7.05 -0.43 4.77
CA TRP A 51 5.89 -0.60 3.88
C TRP A 51 5.89 -1.95 3.16
N LYS A 52 7.06 -2.42 2.74
CA LYS A 52 7.18 -3.73 2.08
C LYS A 52 6.79 -4.85 3.03
N LEU A 53 7.23 -4.78 4.29
CA LEU A 53 6.92 -5.77 5.32
C LEU A 53 5.41 -5.80 5.62
N LEU A 54 4.78 -4.63 5.76
CA LEU A 54 3.33 -4.54 5.95
C LEU A 54 2.57 -5.12 4.76
N ALA A 55 2.93 -4.75 3.52
CA ALA A 55 2.26 -5.24 2.32
C ALA A 55 2.39 -6.76 2.17
N LEU A 56 3.58 -7.32 2.46
CA LEU A 56 3.81 -8.77 2.47
C LEU A 56 2.95 -9.44 3.54
N ARG A 57 2.89 -8.88 4.76
CA ARG A 57 2.10 -9.47 5.84
C ARG A 57 0.61 -9.49 5.53
N ILE A 58 0.08 -8.44 4.91
CA ILE A 58 -1.33 -8.41 4.48
C ILE A 58 -1.59 -9.48 3.41
N GLU A 59 -0.68 -9.65 2.45
CA GLU A 59 -0.78 -10.67 1.41
C GLU A 59 -0.78 -12.09 2.00
N GLU A 60 0.12 -12.40 2.93
CA GLU A 60 0.12 -13.67 3.66
C GLU A 60 -1.20 -13.93 4.39
N LEU A 61 -1.73 -12.92 5.10
CA LEU A 61 -3.01 -13.03 5.81
C LEU A 61 -4.17 -13.31 4.87
N LEU A 62 -4.20 -12.66 3.70
CA LEU A 62 -5.25 -12.90 2.68
C LEU A 62 -5.15 -14.29 2.05
N GLU A 63 -3.94 -14.85 1.94
CA GLU A 63 -3.69 -16.20 1.43
C GLU A 63 -3.86 -17.29 2.50
N GLY A 64 -4.21 -16.91 3.75
CA GLY A 64 -4.34 -17.85 4.87
C GLY A 64 -3.00 -18.43 5.34
N ARG A 65 -1.87 -17.78 5.03
CA ARG A 65 -0.55 -18.20 5.48
C ARG A 65 -0.27 -17.64 6.88
N GLU A 66 -0.04 -18.54 7.82
CA GLU A 66 0.51 -18.16 9.11
C GLU A 66 2.00 -17.84 8.97
N SER A 67 2.46 -16.84 9.72
CA SER A 67 3.86 -16.48 9.71
C SER A 67 4.64 -17.53 10.49
N LEU A 68 5.63 -18.16 9.85
CA LEU A 68 6.50 -19.14 10.51
C LEU A 68 7.44 -18.49 11.53
N PHE A 69 7.65 -17.18 11.44
CA PHE A 69 8.51 -16.40 12.33
C PHE A 69 7.83 -15.08 12.67
N THR A 70 8.00 -14.61 13.91
CA THR A 70 7.59 -13.24 14.24
C THR A 70 8.55 -12.27 13.55
N PRO A 71 8.06 -11.29 12.76
CA PRO A 71 8.95 -10.28 12.17
C PRO A 71 9.63 -9.49 13.30
N VAL A 72 10.96 -9.43 13.26
CA VAL A 72 11.75 -8.56 14.14
C VAL A 72 11.74 -7.17 13.51
N ILE A 73 11.20 -6.19 14.26
CA ILE A 73 11.05 -4.78 13.87
C ILE A 73 12.28 -3.99 14.32
#